data_AF-A0A1M7S9H3-F1
#
_entry.id   AF-A0A1M7S9H3-F1
#
_cell.length_a   1.000
_cell.length_b   1.000
_cell.length_c   1.000
_cell.angle_alpha   90.00
_cell.angle_beta   90.00
_cell.angle_gamma   90.00
#
_symmetry.space_group_name_H-M   'P 1'
#
loop_
_entity.id
_entity.type
_entity.pdbx_description
1 polymer ?
#
loop_
_entity_poly.entity_id
_entity_poly.type
_entity_poly.pdbx_seq_one_letter_code
_entity_poly.pdbx_strand_id
1 'polypeptide(L)'
;MVLETTTLVDRVPLPAPRKARERQSLDWLALFQGTCLVLIECAGFAASTLLLVLGLPLFVFLLLAGWNLEALFAQLGNLAEHYRTAEPLARRFFAQDLQIAFLIAAGGLTLLRLPAFLRRLDRRLAEGPSPHA
;
A
#
# COMPACT_ATOMS: atom_id res chain seq x y z
N MET A 1 -33.66 9.29 -70.66
CA MET A 1 -33.95 8.20 -69.70
C MET A 1 -32.63 7.53 -69.36
N VAL A 2 -32.05 7.90 -68.21
CA VAL A 2 -30.79 7.34 -67.71
C VAL A 2 -31.14 6.07 -66.95
N LEU A 3 -30.70 4.91 -67.44
CA LEU A 3 -30.90 3.64 -66.74
C LEU A 3 -29.93 3.59 -65.55
N GLU A 4 -30.44 3.85 -64.36
CA GLU A 4 -29.75 3.57 -63.09
C GLU A 4 -29.76 2.06 -62.83
N THR A 5 -28.80 1.36 -63.43
CA THR A 5 -28.46 -0.02 -63.04
C THR A 5 -27.77 0.00 -61.68
N THR A 6 -28.57 0.09 -60.61
CA THR A 6 -28.14 -0.18 -59.23
C THR A 6 -27.93 -1.69 -59.08
N THR A 7 -26.70 -2.12 -59.32
CA THR A 7 -26.30 -3.51 -59.17
C THR A 7 -26.35 -3.90 -57.69
N LEU A 8 -27.04 -5.02 -57.41
CA LEU A 8 -27.23 -5.65 -56.08
C LEU A 8 -25.93 -6.10 -55.37
N VAL A 9 -24.76 -5.74 -55.90
CA VAL A 9 -23.43 -6.16 -55.43
C VAL A 9 -22.94 -5.29 -54.26
N ASP A 10 -23.58 -4.14 -54.01
CA ASP A 10 -23.18 -3.21 -52.93
C ASP A 10 -23.65 -3.63 -51.52
N ARG A 11 -24.29 -4.80 -51.38
CA ARG A 11 -24.77 -5.31 -50.08
C ARG A 11 -23.83 -6.26 -49.38
N VAL A 12 -22.63 -6.49 -49.91
CA VAL A 12 -21.61 -7.27 -49.18
C VAL A 12 -20.92 -6.30 -48.21
N PRO A 13 -21.14 -6.41 -46.89
CA PRO A 13 -20.34 -5.65 -45.94
C PRO A 13 -18.92 -6.16 -46.12
N LEU A 14 -18.00 -5.28 -46.54
CA LEU A 14 -16.57 -5.55 -46.43
C LEU A 14 -16.31 -6.07 -45.01
N PRO A 15 -15.63 -7.21 -44.83
CA PRO A 15 -15.24 -7.65 -43.50
C PRO A 15 -14.42 -6.51 -42.90
N ALA A 16 -14.96 -5.91 -41.83
CA ALA A 16 -14.30 -4.83 -41.11
C ALA A 16 -12.84 -5.24 -40.87
N PRO A 17 -11.86 -4.36 -41.13
CA PRO A 17 -10.47 -4.69 -40.97
C PRO A 17 -10.30 -5.25 -39.57
N ARG A 18 -9.98 -6.54 -39.52
CA ARG A 18 -9.68 -7.34 -38.33
C ARG A 18 -8.81 -6.44 -37.47
N LYS A 19 -9.40 -5.88 -36.39
CA LYS A 19 -8.76 -4.87 -35.52
C LYS A 19 -7.30 -5.22 -35.45
N ALA A 20 -6.49 -4.39 -36.11
CA ALA A 20 -5.07 -4.60 -36.24
C ALA A 20 -4.60 -4.91 -34.83
N ARG A 21 -4.15 -6.15 -34.66
CA ARG A 21 -3.66 -6.69 -33.40
C ARG A 21 -2.67 -5.66 -32.90
N GLU A 22 -3.15 -4.86 -31.96
CA GLU A 22 -2.44 -3.73 -31.41
C GLU A 22 -1.13 -4.35 -30.94
N ARG A 23 -0.04 -3.99 -31.62
CA ARG A 23 1.28 -4.26 -31.10
C ARG A 23 1.28 -3.51 -29.79
N GLN A 24 0.99 -4.24 -28.72
CA GLN A 24 1.21 -3.82 -27.35
C GLN A 24 2.71 -3.58 -27.25
N SER A 25 3.17 -2.41 -27.70
CA SER A 25 4.36 -1.82 -27.15
C SER A 25 4.05 -1.75 -25.67
N LEU A 26 4.68 -2.63 -24.89
CA LEU A 26 4.70 -2.54 -23.44
C LEU A 26 5.00 -1.07 -23.14
N ASP A 27 3.98 -0.36 -22.69
CA ASP A 27 4.08 1.06 -22.47
C ASP A 27 4.89 1.22 -21.19
N TRP A 28 6.21 1.23 -21.35
CA TRP A 28 7.17 1.28 -20.25
C TRP A 28 6.89 2.43 -19.30
N LEU A 29 6.31 3.52 -19.83
CA LEU A 29 5.86 4.65 -19.03
C LEU A 29 4.66 4.28 -18.15
N ALA A 30 3.67 3.57 -18.69
CA ALA A 30 2.54 3.05 -17.92
C ALA A 30 2.98 2.02 -16.85
N LEU A 31 3.95 1.15 -17.18
CA LEU A 31 4.55 0.22 -16.22
C LEU A 31 5.29 0.96 -15.10
N PHE A 32 6.06 2.00 -15.44
CA PHE A 32 6.78 2.81 -14.47
C PHE A 32 5.83 3.61 -13.58
N GLN A 33 4.79 4.23 -14.15
CA GLN A 33 3.74 4.93 -13.40
C GLN A 33 2.99 3.98 -12.48
N GLY A 34 2.58 2.81 -12.97
CA GLY A 34 1.93 1.77 -12.16
C GLY A 34 2.84 1.31 -11.01
N THR A 35 4.12 1.08 -11.29
CA THR A 35 5.10 0.68 -10.27
C THR A 35 5.30 1.76 -9.22
N CYS A 36 5.45 3.03 -9.61
CA CYS A 36 5.61 4.16 -8.70
C CYS A 36 4.38 4.34 -7.80
N LEU A 37 3.17 4.25 -8.38
CA LEU A 37 1.91 4.29 -7.64
C LEU A 37 1.84 3.17 -6.58
N VAL A 38 2.18 1.94 -6.98
CA VAL A 38 2.21 0.79 -6.06
C VAL A 38 3.22 1.03 -4.94
N LEU A 39 4.41 1.54 -5.24
CA LEU A 39 5.44 1.86 -4.25
C LEU A 39 4.95 2.89 -3.23
N ILE A 40 4.34 3.99 -3.69
CA ILE A 40 3.83 5.06 -2.80
C ILE A 40 2.72 4.51 -1.90
N GLU A 41 1.77 3.76 -2.45
CA GLU A 41 0.66 3.24 -1.65
C GLU A 41 1.09 2.14 -0.70
N CYS A 42 2.00 1.26 -1.12
CA CYS A 42 2.64 0.29 -0.21
C CYS A 42 3.41 1.02 0.91
N ALA A 43 4.13 2.10 0.59
CA ALA A 43 4.84 2.89 1.58
C ALA A 43 3.87 3.58 2.56
N GLY A 44 2.78 4.17 2.08
CA GLY A 44 1.76 4.79 2.93
C GLY A 44 1.06 3.77 3.83
N PHE A 45 0.78 2.58 3.31
CA PHE A 45 0.24 1.46 4.06
C PHE A 45 1.20 0.97 5.15
N ALA A 46 2.47 0.78 4.80
CA ALA A 46 3.51 0.34 5.73
C ALA A 46 3.74 1.41 6.81
N ALA A 47 3.90 2.68 6.42
CA ALA A 47 4.08 3.79 7.33
C ALA A 47 2.90 3.91 8.32
N SER A 48 1.66 3.83 7.83
CA SER A 48 0.47 3.87 8.68
C SER A 48 0.40 2.70 9.66
N THR A 49 0.79 1.51 9.21
CA THR A 49 0.85 0.30 10.05
C THR A 49 1.90 0.44 11.13
N LEU A 50 3.12 0.89 10.77
CA LEU A 50 4.20 1.17 11.71
C LEU A 50 3.81 2.25 12.71
N LEU A 51 3.17 3.33 12.26
CA LEU A 51 2.68 4.41 13.13
C LEU A 51 1.68 3.88 14.15
N LEU A 52 0.82 2.94 13.76
CA LEU A 52 -0.18 2.39 14.66
C LEU A 52 0.44 1.42 15.65
N VAL A 53 1.34 0.54 15.18
CA VAL A 53 2.02 -0.47 16.02
C VAL A 53 2.96 0.17 17.03
N LEU A 54 3.69 1.23 16.65
CA LEU A 54 4.62 1.94 17.53
C LEU A 54 3.95 3.09 18.29
N GLY A 55 3.02 3.78 17.65
CA GLY A 55 2.32 4.92 18.23
C GLY A 55 1.29 4.52 19.27
N LEU A 56 0.61 3.38 19.13
CA LEU A 56 -0.37 2.93 20.13
C LEU A 56 0.27 2.65 21.51
N PRO A 57 1.39 1.91 21.63
CA PRO A 57 2.11 1.79 22.90
C PRO A 57 2.52 3.16 23.46
N LEU A 58 3.11 4.03 22.63
CA LEU A 58 3.53 5.37 23.06
C LEU A 58 2.35 6.20 23.57
N PHE A 59 1.21 6.09 22.91
CA PHE A 59 -0.04 6.73 23.30
C PHE A 59 -0.55 6.21 24.64
N VAL A 60 -0.47 4.89 24.88
CA VAL A 60 -0.83 4.30 26.18
C VAL A 60 0.07 4.85 27.30
N PHE A 61 1.38 4.93 27.09
CA PHE A 61 2.29 5.55 28.06
C PHE A 61 1.94 7.02 28.31
N LEU A 62 1.65 7.79 27.25
CA LEU A 62 1.27 9.19 27.37
C LEU A 62 -0.05 9.36 28.12
N LEU A 63 -1.01 8.47 27.90
CA LEU A 63 -2.29 8.44 28.60
C LEU A 63 -2.10 8.15 30.10
N LEU A 64 -1.27 7.16 30.43
CA LEU A 64 -0.91 6.82 31.83
C LEU A 64 -0.11 7.94 32.51
N ALA A 65 0.69 8.67 31.74
CA ALA A 65 1.42 9.86 32.18
C ALA A 65 0.52 11.11 32.31
N GLY A 66 -0.79 11.00 32.08
CA GLY A 66 -1.74 12.11 32.21
C GLY A 66 -1.55 13.20 31.16
N TRP A 67 -1.14 12.82 29.93
CA TRP A 67 -0.80 13.72 28.82
C TRP A 67 0.44 14.60 29.05
N ASN A 68 1.25 14.30 30.07
CA ASN A 68 2.48 15.00 30.34
C ASN A 68 3.67 14.34 29.62
N LEU A 69 4.29 15.07 28.69
CA LEU A 69 5.47 14.60 27.95
C LEU A 69 6.68 14.38 28.86
N GLU A 70 6.90 15.21 29.88
CA GLU A 70 8.03 15.04 30.81
C GLU A 70 7.91 13.72 31.58
N ALA A 71 6.71 13.38 32.03
CA ALA A 71 6.44 12.13 32.71
C ALA A 71 6.61 10.91 31.77
N LEU A 72 6.19 11.02 30.51
CA LEU A 72 6.46 10.00 29.48
C LEU A 72 7.97 9.76 29.32
N PHE A 73 8.75 10.83 29.15
CA PHE A 73 10.21 10.72 29.00
C PHE A 73 10.89 10.21 30.27
N ALA A 74 10.38 10.55 31.45
CA ALA A 74 10.88 9.99 32.71
C ALA A 74 10.63 8.47 32.80
N GLN A 75 9.45 7.99 32.39
CA GLN A 75 9.14 6.56 32.34
C GLN A 75 10.03 5.83 31.32
N LEU A 76 10.22 6.40 30.13
CA LEU A 76 11.12 5.86 29.11
C LEU A 76 12.58 5.86 29.58
N GLY A 77 13.02 6.91 30.27
CA GLY A 77 14.35 7.02 30.85
C GLY A 77 14.59 5.96 31.92
N ASN A 78 13.63 5.72 32.81
CA ASN A 78 13.72 4.66 33.81
C ASN A 78 13.77 3.27 33.17
N LEU A 79 12.96 3.03 32.13
CA LEU A 79 12.97 1.77 31.38
C LEU A 79 14.32 1.56 30.66
N ALA A 80 14.84 2.60 30.01
CA ALA A 80 16.12 2.55 29.32
C ALA A 80 17.28 2.28 30.28
N GLU A 81 17.28 2.92 31.45
CA GLU A 81 18.30 2.71 32.48
C GLU A 81 18.21 1.30 33.07
N HIS A 82 17.00 0.78 33.28
CA HIS A 82 16.78 -0.59 33.71
C HIS A 82 17.27 -1.60 32.66
N TYR A 83 16.96 -1.37 31.37
CA TYR A 83 17.51 -2.16 30.27
C TYR A 83 19.04 -2.05 30.15
N ARG A 84 19.60 -0.88 30.48
CA ARG A 84 21.05 -0.64 30.47
C ARG A 84 21.78 -1.46 31.53
N THR A 85 21.20 -1.55 32.72
CA THR A 85 21.77 -2.17 33.92
C THR A 85 21.38 -3.64 34.10
N ALA A 86 20.38 -4.13 33.37
CA ALA A 86 19.93 -5.51 33.42
C ALA A 86 20.99 -6.52 32.98
N GLU A 87 20.94 -7.72 33.58
CA GLU A 87 21.74 -8.87 33.19
C GLU A 87 21.58 -9.19 31.69
N PRO A 88 22.63 -9.70 31.02
CA PRO A 88 22.62 -9.95 29.58
C PRO A 88 21.53 -10.94 29.15
N LEU A 89 21.11 -11.85 30.02
CA LEU A 89 20.02 -12.79 29.76
C LEU A 89 18.66 -12.08 29.77
N ALA A 90 18.37 -11.28 30.81
CA ALA A 90 17.13 -10.50 30.91
C ALA A 90 16.99 -9.49 29.75
N ARG A 91 18.10 -8.88 29.35
CA ARG A 91 18.15 -7.99 28.18
C ARG A 91 17.70 -8.69 26.89
N ARG A 92 18.17 -9.92 26.66
CA ARG A 92 17.82 -10.71 25.46
C ARG A 92 16.36 -11.09 25.46
N PHE A 93 15.81 -11.53 26.60
CA PHE A 93 14.40 -11.86 26.71
C PHE A 93 13.51 -10.64 26.44
N PHE A 94 13.81 -9.49 27.05
CA PHE A 94 13.05 -8.26 26.79
C PHE A 94 13.08 -7.86 25.31
N ALA A 95 14.26 -7.90 24.68
CA ALA A 95 14.39 -7.58 23.25
C ALA A 95 13.63 -8.58 22.37
N GLN A 96 13.68 -9.87 22.70
CA GLN A 96 12.98 -10.92 21.98
C GLN A 96 11.47 -10.77 22.12
N ASP A 97 10.96 -10.56 23.32
CA ASP A 97 9.53 -10.36 23.58
C ASP A 97 9.01 -9.13 22.83
N LEU A 98 9.78 -8.02 22.85
CA LEU A 98 9.45 -6.81 22.12
C LEU A 98 9.43 -7.05 20.61
N GLN A 99 10.41 -7.78 20.07
CA GLN A 99 10.46 -8.13 18.66
C GLN A 99 9.30 -9.04 18.26
N ILE A 100 8.99 -10.05 19.06
CA ILE A 100 7.86 -10.96 18.81
C ILE A 100 6.55 -10.19 18.84
N ALA A 101 6.33 -9.37 19.87
CA ALA A 101 5.14 -8.53 19.99
C ALA A 101 5.01 -7.57 18.79
N PHE A 102 6.11 -6.94 18.37
CA PHE A 102 6.15 -6.09 17.19
C PHE A 102 5.80 -6.86 15.92
N LEU A 103 6.38 -8.04 15.71
CA LEU A 103 6.10 -8.88 14.54
C LEU A 103 4.65 -9.37 14.51
N ILE A 104 4.10 -9.78 15.65
CA ILE A 104 2.70 -10.20 15.76
C ILE A 104 1.76 -9.02 15.48
N ALA A 105 2.02 -7.86 16.08
CA ALA A 105 1.18 -6.68 15.92
C ALA A 105 1.25 -6.14 14.48
N ALA A 106 2.47 -5.94 13.94
CA ALA A 106 2.67 -5.45 12.60
C ALA A 106 2.20 -6.45 11.54
N GLY A 107 2.54 -7.72 11.69
CA GLY A 107 2.10 -8.79 10.79
C GLY A 107 0.59 -8.98 10.85
N GLY A 108 0.01 -9.07 12.04
CA GLY A 108 -1.43 -9.20 12.24
C GLY A 108 -2.21 -8.02 11.66
N LEU A 109 -1.80 -6.79 11.95
CA LEU A 109 -2.44 -5.59 11.41
C LEU A 109 -2.28 -5.50 9.89
N THR A 110 -1.11 -5.88 9.37
CA THR A 110 -0.85 -5.96 7.92
C THR A 110 -1.80 -6.94 7.27
N LEU A 111 -1.88 -8.18 7.76
CA LEU A 111 -2.76 -9.22 7.22
C LEU A 111 -4.24 -8.80 7.26
N LEU A 112 -4.66 -8.15 8.34
CA LEU A 112 -6.03 -7.64 8.48
C LEU A 112 -6.35 -6.53 7.46
N ARG A 113 -5.39 -5.63 7.18
CA ARG A 113 -5.60 -4.50 6.27
C ARG A 113 -5.28 -4.82 4.80
N LEU A 114 -4.52 -5.89 4.55
CA LEU A 114 -4.09 -6.32 3.22
C LEU A 114 -5.24 -6.47 2.21
N PRO A 115 -6.37 -7.16 2.49
CA PRO A 115 -7.42 -7.33 1.49
C PRO A 115 -8.08 -6.02 1.09
N ALA A 116 -8.26 -5.09 2.03
CA ALA A 116 -8.82 -3.77 1.75
C ALA A 116 -7.82 -2.92 0.94
N PHE A 117 -6.53 -3.01 1.25
CA PHE A 117 -5.47 -2.35 0.50
C PHE A 117 -5.39 -2.86 -0.94
N LEU A 118 -5.37 -4.18 -1.15
CA LEU A 118 -5.33 -4.79 -2.48
C LEU A 118 -6.52 -4.37 -3.35
N ARG A 119 -7.74 -4.32 -2.79
CA ARG A 119 -8.92 -3.82 -3.51
C ARG A 119 -8.81 -2.35 -3.88
N ARG A 120 -8.23 -1.51 -3.01
CA ARG A 120 -7.99 -0.09 -3.30
C ARG A 120 -6.93 0.08 -4.39
N LEU A 121 -5.84 -0.68 -4.30
CA LEU A 121 -4.76 -0.67 -5.27
C LEU A 121 -5.25 -1.11 -6.65
N ASP A 122 -6.01 -2.21 -6.73
CA ASP A 122 -6.62 -2.70 -7.96
C ASP A 122 -7.52 -1.65 -8.61
N ARG A 123 -8.37 -0.97 -7.81
CA ARG A 123 -9.20 0.13 -8.32
C ARG A 123 -8.37 1.30 -8.84
N ARG A 124 -7.29 1.68 -8.14
CA ARG A 124 -6.40 2.78 -8.54
C ARG A 124 -5.59 2.47 -9.79
N LEU A 125 -5.19 1.22 -9.98
CA LEU A 125 -4.53 0.73 -11.18
C LEU A 125 -5.50 0.68 -12.37
N ALA A 126 -6.75 0.25 -12.13
CA ALA A 126 -7.80 0.20 -13.15
C ALA A 126 -8.31 1.58 -13.60
N GLU A 127 -8.24 2.60 -12.73
CA GLU A 127 -8.68 3.97 -13.05
C GLU A 127 -7.84 4.61 -14.18
N GLY A 128 -6.59 4.16 -14.42
CA GLY A 128 -5.75 4.63 -15.54
C GLY A 128 -5.50 6.15 -15.55
N PRO A 129 -4.64 6.68 -16.44
CA PRO A 129 -4.52 8.12 -16.61
C PRO A 129 -5.81 8.62 -17.26
N SER A 130 -6.67 9.29 -16.49
CA SER A 130 -7.85 9.98 -17.03
C SER A 130 -7.43 10.90 -18.20
N PRO A 131 -8.15 10.90 -19.33
CA PRO A 131 -7.84 11.69 -20.53
C PRO A 131 -8.18 13.19 -20.37
N HIS A 132 -7.85 13.77 -19.22
CA HIS A 132 -8.04 15.19 -18.93
C HIS A 132 -6.72 15.81 -18.48
N ALA A 133 -5.84 16.05 -19.45
CA ALA A 133 -4.80 17.06 -19.43
C ALA A 133 -4.53 17.49 -20.87
#